data_AF-D8EY48-F1
#
_entry.id   AF-D8EY48-F1
#
_cell.length_a   1.000
_cell.length_b   1.000
_cell.length_c   1.000
_cell.angle_alpha   90.00
_cell.angle_beta   90.00
_cell.angle_gamma   90.00
#
_symmetry.space_group_name_H-M   'P 1'
#
loop_
_entity.id
_entity.type
_entity.pdbx_description
1 polymer ?
#
loop_
_entity_poly.entity_id
_entity_poly.type
_entity_poly.pdbx_seq_one_letter_code
_entity_poly.pdbx_strand_id
1 'polypeptide(L)' 'MSVIHDILLSSQKPLHVTDIIDLAKKNFNMDLDRESIVSAITKKVKSGRMFERVAPNTFTILKKPEENTS' A
#
# COMPACT_ATOMS: atom_id res chain seq x y z
N MET A 1 8.64 3.45 -8.12
CA MET A 1 7.56 2.73 -7.39
C MET A 1 6.84 3.74 -6.50
N SER A 2 5.59 3.48 -6.09
CA SER A 2 4.80 4.44 -5.28
C SER A 2 5.19 4.34 -3.80
N VAL A 3 5.22 5.45 -3.06
CA VAL A 3 5.49 5.48 -1.61
C VAL A 3 4.60 4.48 -0.83
N ILE A 4 3.33 4.35 -1.21
CA ILE A 4 2.39 3.40 -0.60
C ILE A 4 2.85 1.94 -0.81
N HIS A 5 3.38 1.64 -1.99
CA HIS A 5 3.92 0.32 -2.29
C HIS A 5 5.14 0.01 -1.41
N ASP A 6 6.04 0.97 -1.25
CA ASP A 6 7.25 0.79 -0.45
C ASP A 6 6.93 0.64 1.05
N ILE A 7 5.91 1.36 1.54
CA ILE A 7 5.39 1.22 2.91
C ILE A 7 4.80 -0.17 3.15
N LEU A 8 3.94 -0.65 2.24
CA LEU A 8 3.32 -1.97 2.37
C LEU A 8 4.35 -3.11 2.20
N LEU A 9 5.30 -2.94 1.27
CA LEU A 9 6.38 -3.89 1.03
C LEU A 9 7.32 -4.02 2.23
N SER A 10 7.74 -2.88 2.82
CA SER A 10 8.60 -2.88 4.02
C SER A 10 7.88 -3.41 5.26
N SER A 11 6.58 -3.19 5.38
CA SER A 11 5.79 -3.64 6.53
C SER A 11 5.51 -5.14 6.51
N GLN A 12 5.54 -5.78 5.33
CA GLN A 12 5.27 -7.22 5.12
C GLN A 12 3.98 -7.75 5.75
N LYS A 13 3.03 -6.86 6.03
CA LYS A 13 1.74 -7.15 6.65
C LYS A 13 0.68 -6.21 6.06
N PRO A 14 -0.61 -6.60 6.11
CA PRO A 14 -1.68 -5.67 5.76
C PRO A 14 -1.66 -4.46 6.69
N LEU A 15 -1.87 -3.27 6.12
CA LEU A 15 -1.96 -2.02 6.86
C LEU A 15 -3.29 -1.33 6.62
N HIS A 16 -3.84 -0.74 7.67
CA HIS A 16 -4.97 0.15 7.54
C HIS A 16 -4.50 1.48 6.93
N VAL A 17 -5.38 2.18 6.22
CA VAL A 17 -5.05 3.44 5.54
C VAL A 17 -4.47 4.49 6.49
N THR A 18 -4.92 4.51 7.76
CA THR A 18 -4.35 5.39 8.79
C THR A 18 -2.86 5.08 9.01
N ASP A 19 -2.50 3.80 9.15
CA ASP A 19 -1.09 3.40 9.35
C ASP A 19 -0.24 3.75 8.13
N ILE A 20 -0.80 3.64 6.92
CA ILE A 20 -0.11 4.02 5.67
C ILE A 20 0.18 5.53 5.67
N ILE A 21 -0.78 6.36 6.07
CA ILE A 21 -0.60 7.82 6.16
C ILE A 21 0.46 8.17 7.20
N ASP A 22 0.38 7.56 8.38
CA ASP A 22 1.33 7.80 9.47
C ASP A 22 2.76 7.41 9.09
N LEU A 23 2.93 6.26 8.42
CA LEU A 23 4.22 5.82 7.91
C LEU A 23 4.72 6.69 6.76
N ALA A 24 3.86 7.19 5.88
CA ALA A 24 4.24 8.13 4.82
C ALA A 24 4.75 9.44 5.41
N LYS A 25 4.07 9.96 6.42
CA LYS A 25 4.48 11.16 7.14
C LYS A 25 5.80 10.95 7.89
N LYS A 26 5.95 9.82 8.58
CA LYS A 26 7.14 9.51 9.38
C LYS A 26 8.38 9.21 8.53
N ASN A 27 8.24 8.40 7.50
CA ASN A 27 9.38 7.86 6.75
C ASN A 27 9.72 8.70 5.50
N PHE A 28 8.75 9.44 4.96
CA PHE A 28 8.90 10.19 3.71
C PHE A 28 8.54 11.68 3.84
N ASN A 29 8.16 12.15 5.04
CA ASN A 29 7.71 13.52 5.30
C ASN A 29 6.59 13.99 4.33
N MET A 30 5.76 13.04 3.88
CA MET A 30 4.61 13.29 3.00
C MET A 30 3.33 13.35 3.81
N ASP A 31 2.58 14.43 3.65
CA ASP A 31 1.20 14.51 4.12
C ASP A 31 0.27 13.99 3.02
N LEU A 32 -0.48 12.94 3.34
CA LEU A 32 -1.33 12.27 2.37
C LEU A 32 -2.78 12.31 2.84
N ASP A 33 -3.65 12.74 1.93
CA ASP A 33 -5.09 12.73 2.17
C ASP A 33 -5.67 11.31 2.12
N ARG A 34 -6.50 10.98 3.11
CA ARG A 34 -7.10 9.65 3.27
C ARG A 34 -7.96 9.27 2.09
N GLU A 35 -8.85 10.14 1.64
CA GLU A 35 -9.80 9.83 0.56
C GLU A 35 -9.06 9.60 -0.76
N SER A 36 -8.06 10.43 -1.01
CA SER A 36 -7.15 10.34 -2.15
C SER A 36 -6.40 9.01 -2.16
N ILE A 37 -5.82 8.58 -1.03
CA ILE A 37 -5.16 7.28 -0.91
C ILE A 37 -6.16 6.14 -1.15
N VAL A 38 -7.30 6.13 -0.45
CA VAL A 38 -8.28 5.04 -0.58
C VAL A 38 -8.70 4.87 -2.03
N SER A 39 -8.98 5.98 -2.72
CA SER A 39 -9.32 5.99 -4.15
C SER A 39 -8.18 5.45 -5.02
N ALA A 40 -6.94 5.93 -4.81
CA ALA A 40 -5.77 5.51 -5.57
C ALA A 40 -5.46 4.01 -5.39
N ILE A 41 -5.45 3.51 -4.15
CA ILE A 41 -5.22 2.09 -3.86
C ILE A 41 -6.37 1.26 -4.44
N THR A 42 -7.63 1.66 -4.26
CA THR A 42 -8.79 0.92 -4.79
C THR A 42 -8.73 0.79 -6.31
N LYS A 43 -8.32 1.84 -7.04
CA LYS A 43 -8.10 1.76 -8.50
C LYS A 43 -7.04 0.72 -8.87
N LYS A 44 -5.96 0.65 -8.08
CA LYS A 44 -4.87 -0.31 -8.29
C LYS A 44 -5.25 -1.74 -7.88
N VAL A 45 -6.05 -1.92 -6.83
CA VAL A 45 -6.67 -3.19 -6.46
C VAL A 45 -7.55 -3.69 -7.61
N LYS A 46 -8.40 -2.83 -8.17
CA LYS A 46 -9.24 -3.16 -9.34
C LYS A 46 -8.42 -3.55 -10.57
N SER A 47 -7.20 -3.01 -10.73
CA SER A 47 -6.29 -3.42 -11.79
C SER A 47 -5.67 -4.81 -11.59
N GLY A 48 -5.78 -5.39 -10.38
CA GLY A 48 -5.34 -6.75 -10.05
C GLY A 48 -3.83 -6.97 -10.04
N ARG A 49 -3.02 -5.90 -10.12
CA ARG A 49 -1.57 -6.02 -10.40
C ARG A 49 -0.65 -5.69 -9.24
N MET A 50 -1.10 -4.94 -8.24
CA MET A 50 -0.19 -4.36 -7.22
C MET A 50 -0.67 -4.53 -5.79
N PHE A 51 -1.96 -4.29 -5.53
CA PHE A 51 -2.50 -4.30 -4.18
C PHE A 51 -3.71 -5.22 -4.09
N GLU A 52 -3.92 -5.75 -2.90
CA GLU A 52 -5.11 -6.48 -2.51
C GLU A 52 -5.75 -5.79 -1.30
N ARG A 53 -7.08 -5.79 -1.27
CA ARG A 53 -7.86 -5.30 -0.12
C ARG A 53 -8.30 -6.50 0.70
N VAL A 54 -7.72 -6.66 1.89
CA VAL A 54 -8.01 -7.78 2.79
C VAL A 54 -9.10 -7.45 3.81
N ALA A 55 -9.33 -6.16 4.10
CA ALA A 55 -10.39 -5.72 5.02
C ALA A 55 -10.86 -4.27 4.69
N PRO A 56 -11.88 -3.73 5.38
CA PRO A 56 -12.24 -2.32 5.26
C PRO A 56 -11.03 -1.41 5.48
N ASN A 57 -10.76 -0.54 4.49
CA ASN A 57 -9.63 0.38 4.50
C ASN A 57 -8.27 -0.26 4.83
N THR A 58 -8.11 -1.56 4.58
CA THR A 58 -6.91 -2.32 4.91
C THR A 58 -6.39 -3.01 3.66
N PHE A 59 -5.12 -2.79 3.36
CA PHE A 59 -4.52 -3.16 2.08
C PHE A 59 -3.20 -3.89 2.28
N THR A 60 -2.84 -4.74 1.33
CA THR A 60 -1.56 -5.45 1.25
C THR A 60 -1.06 -5.46 -0.19
N ILE A 61 0.19 -5.89 -0.40
CA ILE A 61 0.74 -6.14 -1.74
C ILE A 61 0.31 -7.52 -2.25
N LEU A 62 -0.09 -7.61 -3.51
CA LEU A 62 -0.62 -8.84 -4.12
C LEU A 62 0.50 -9.75 -4.64
N LYS A 63 1.57 -9.14 -5.17
CA LYS A 63 2.84 -9.80 -5.46
C LYS A 63 3.94 -9.00 -4.78
N LYS A 64 4.68 -9.63 -3.86
CA LYS A 64 6.10 -9.25 -3.71
C LYS A 64 6.71 -9.43 -5.10
N PRO A 65 7.53 -8.51 -5.63
CA PRO A 65 8.32 -8.84 -6.81
C PRO A 65 9.04 -10.15 -6.49
N GLU A 66 8.60 -11.23 -7.13
CA GLU A 66 9.10 -12.57 -6.84
C GLU A 66 10.59 -12.55 -7.17
N GLU A 67 11.39 -12.92 -6.17
CA GLU A 67 12.66 -13.56 -6.38
C GLU A 67 12.46 -14.65 -7.45
N ASN A 68 12.87 -14.36 -8.68
CA ASN A 68 13.19 -15.39 -9.66
C ASN A 68 14.47 -16.09 -9.18
N THR A 69 14.37 -16.91 -8.14
CA THR A 69 15.38 -17.91 -7.80
C THR A 69 14.69 -19.26 -7.67
N SER A 70 14.55 -19.96 -8.80
CA SER A 70 14.98 -21.35 -9.03
C SER A 70 14.46 -21.85 -10.38
#